data_AF-A0AAF0EW99-F1
#
_entry.id   AF-A0AAF0EW99-F1
#
_cell.length_a   1.000
_cell.length_b   1.000
_cell.length_c   1.000
_cell.angle_alpha   90.00
_cell.angle_beta   90.00
_cell.angle_gamma   90.00
#
_symmetry.space_group_name_H-M   'P 1'
#
loop_
_entity.id
_entity.type
_entity.pdbx_description
1 polymer ?
#
loop_
_entity_poly.entity_id
_entity_poly.type
_entity_poly.pdbx_seq_one_letter_code
_entity_poly.pdbx_strand_id
1 'polypeptide(L)'
;MPSVKIAPSVLASDLGNLNNECRRMLDSGADWLHMDIMDGHFVPNIVMGAPVIKCVHAAVPDAFMDCHMMVSEPEKWIGDIAKAGGRSYTFHYEATRDPIGVAKKIHEAGMRAAVALNPGTPASEITDEIAAAVDMILVMSVWPGAGGQKFIKEVMPKVAELRARYPDLDVEVDGGVGLGTIDSCAKAGANVIVAGTAVFGHPDPKEVIAHLRKACEDAQVRIREQRARIAKGEQVELGNEPETHYWSLQTPPSTAALRKSQGLPKEDDEDEWGAESVSADDAWLFPVIGSAVLFGLFLLFKYINKEYINLLLGAYFALAGTASLTMVATFVGRSLIGVEAWRRITKSRIRFAIERYEVGSKERKPFVDIALSYVALGASVGSVAIVAAYLYTRHWVLSNIIAIALSLNAITLMSLDSFVTGFIMLGGLFVYDIFWVFGTPVMVSVAKNFDAPIKILWPRNWIDMVTAIASGVDIPEAKLALLGLGDIVMPGAFVALALRYDQFIASEAKPGIYFTRFYRAFSKPYFVACIVAYFCGLVVTMGVLHVFQAAQPALLYLSPACSLSVLAVAQVQGRGKELWAWTDKSHESPPKDDNKKSE
;
A
#
# COMPACT_ATOMS: atom_id res chain seq x y z
N MET A 1 10.12 -31.10 6.93
CA MET A 1 9.12 -30.35 7.73
C MET A 1 8.83 -31.08 9.04
N PRO A 2 9.00 -30.41 10.19
CA PRO A 2 8.75 -30.99 11.51
C PRO A 2 7.27 -31.23 11.82
N SER A 3 7.02 -31.99 12.90
CA SER A 3 5.67 -32.23 13.42
C SER A 3 5.00 -30.94 13.92
N VAL A 4 3.67 -30.91 13.81
CA VAL A 4 2.83 -29.81 14.31
C VAL A 4 2.75 -29.83 15.82
N LYS A 5 2.88 -28.66 16.44
CA LYS A 5 2.82 -28.47 17.89
C LYS A 5 1.93 -27.28 18.22
N ILE A 6 1.04 -27.45 19.20
CA ILE A 6 0.17 -26.40 19.73
C ILE A 6 0.65 -26.07 21.15
N ALA A 7 1.00 -24.81 21.36
CA ALA A 7 1.59 -24.29 22.58
C ALA A 7 0.72 -23.17 23.15
N PRO A 8 -0.33 -23.45 23.95
CA PRO A 8 -1.16 -22.40 24.51
C PRO A 8 -0.35 -21.42 25.35
N SER A 9 -0.54 -20.11 25.11
CA SER A 9 0.19 -19.07 25.86
C SER A 9 -0.51 -18.82 27.20
N VAL A 10 0.17 -19.12 28.30
CA VAL A 10 -0.42 -19.02 29.63
C VAL A 10 -0.67 -17.56 30.08
N LEU A 11 -0.14 -16.57 29.37
CA LEU A 11 -0.43 -15.15 29.62
C LEU A 11 -1.93 -14.84 29.61
N ALA A 12 -2.71 -15.61 28.85
CA ALA A 12 -4.16 -15.45 28.74
C ALA A 12 -4.96 -16.24 29.81
N SER A 13 -4.29 -16.96 30.71
CA SER A 13 -4.94 -17.78 31.73
C SER A 13 -5.28 -16.99 33.00
N ASP A 14 -5.98 -17.63 33.94
CA ASP A 14 -6.03 -17.14 35.32
C ASP A 14 -4.69 -17.39 36.01
N LEU A 15 -3.84 -16.36 36.06
CA LEU A 15 -2.52 -16.44 36.70
C LEU A 15 -2.60 -16.72 38.21
N GLY A 16 -3.72 -16.41 38.87
CA GLY A 16 -3.96 -16.76 40.27
C GLY A 16 -4.15 -18.27 40.49
N ASN A 17 -4.44 -19.02 39.41
CA ASN A 17 -4.67 -20.47 39.42
C ASN A 17 -3.83 -21.20 38.36
N LEU A 18 -2.65 -20.65 38.04
CA LEU A 18 -1.82 -21.06 36.88
C LEU A 18 -1.54 -22.57 36.82
N ASN A 19 -1.27 -23.23 37.95
CA ASN A 19 -0.99 -24.68 37.97
C ASN A 19 -2.14 -25.52 37.42
N ASN A 20 -3.39 -25.15 37.73
CA ASN A 20 -4.57 -25.87 37.24
C ASN A 20 -4.86 -25.52 35.79
N GLU A 21 -4.62 -24.27 35.39
CA GLU A 21 -4.72 -23.84 33.99
C GLU A 21 -3.72 -24.60 33.08
N CYS A 22 -2.48 -24.77 33.52
CA CYS A 22 -1.48 -25.57 32.81
C CYS A 22 -1.91 -27.04 32.67
N ARG A 23 -2.39 -27.68 33.75
CA ARG A 23 -2.93 -29.05 33.67
C ARG A 23 -4.10 -29.15 32.72
N ARG A 24 -5.04 -28.20 32.81
CA ARG A 24 -6.22 -28.12 31.92
C ARG A 24 -5.80 -28.10 30.46
N MET A 25 -4.77 -27.33 30.09
CA MET A 25 -4.29 -27.27 28.70
C MET A 25 -3.63 -28.58 28.26
N LEU A 26 -2.79 -29.19 29.11
CA LEU A 26 -2.15 -30.48 28.82
C LEU A 26 -3.19 -31.60 28.64
N ASP A 27 -4.17 -31.70 29.55
CA ASP A 27 -5.28 -32.65 29.47
C ASP A 27 -6.15 -32.41 28.23
N SER A 28 -6.17 -31.18 27.72
CA SER A 28 -6.85 -30.78 26.48
C SER A 28 -6.04 -31.09 25.21
N GLY A 29 -4.82 -31.63 25.34
CA GLY A 29 -4.00 -32.07 24.21
C GLY A 29 -3.00 -31.03 23.70
N ALA A 30 -2.65 -30.03 24.52
CA ALA A 30 -1.51 -29.17 24.24
C ALA A 30 -0.21 -29.99 24.19
N ASP A 31 0.68 -29.70 23.24
CA ASP A 31 1.99 -30.35 23.20
C ASP A 31 2.94 -29.67 24.18
N TRP A 32 2.93 -28.33 24.16
CA TRP A 32 3.82 -27.45 24.92
C TRP A 32 3.01 -26.44 25.72
N LEU A 33 3.64 -25.80 26.70
CA LEU A 33 3.12 -24.62 27.38
C LEU A 33 4.02 -23.43 27.01
N HIS A 34 3.44 -22.41 26.39
CA HIS A 34 4.18 -21.20 26.03
C HIS A 34 4.13 -20.21 27.20
N MET A 35 5.31 -19.84 27.69
CA MET A 35 5.52 -19.07 28.91
C MET A 35 6.11 -17.71 28.56
N ASP A 36 5.28 -16.66 28.59
CA ASP A 36 5.70 -15.29 28.30
C ASP A 36 6.40 -14.64 29.50
N ILE A 37 7.69 -14.32 29.36
CA ILE A 37 8.52 -13.69 30.39
C ILE A 37 8.90 -12.28 29.95
N MET A 38 8.52 -11.28 30.75
CA MET A 38 8.67 -9.85 30.44
C MET A 38 9.32 -9.10 31.61
N ASP A 39 10.33 -8.26 31.33
CA ASP A 39 11.14 -7.56 32.35
C ASP A 39 10.78 -6.07 32.55
N GLY A 40 9.76 -5.56 31.86
CA GLY A 40 9.36 -4.16 31.89
C GLY A 40 10.32 -3.19 31.18
N HIS A 41 11.41 -3.69 30.58
CA HIS A 41 12.39 -2.88 29.87
C HIS A 41 12.35 -3.14 28.37
N PHE A 42 12.43 -4.41 27.94
CA PHE A 42 12.35 -4.76 26.53
C PHE A 42 10.94 -4.54 25.98
N VAL A 43 9.93 -4.84 26.82
CA VAL A 43 8.52 -4.54 26.56
C VAL A 43 7.93 -3.78 27.75
N PRO A 44 6.91 -2.92 27.55
CA PRO A 44 6.33 -2.10 28.61
C PRO A 44 5.35 -2.88 29.49
N ASN A 45 5.71 -4.09 29.92
CA ASN A 45 4.91 -4.95 30.79
C ASN A 45 5.79 -5.90 31.61
N ILE A 46 5.30 -6.39 32.75
CA ILE A 46 5.98 -7.33 33.64
C ILE A 46 5.01 -8.46 33.96
N VAL A 47 5.41 -9.71 33.72
CA VAL A 47 4.50 -10.86 33.85
C VAL A 47 5.01 -11.84 34.90
N MET A 48 6.06 -12.59 34.59
CA MET A 48 6.58 -13.64 35.45
C MET A 48 8.08 -13.84 35.22
N GLY A 49 8.71 -14.69 36.02
CA GLY A 49 10.11 -15.09 35.87
C GLY A 49 10.36 -16.49 36.41
N ALA A 50 11.64 -16.86 36.55
CA ALA A 50 12.07 -18.19 36.97
C ALA A 50 11.35 -18.77 38.22
N PRO A 51 11.02 -18.00 39.28
CA PRO A 51 10.27 -18.55 40.42
C PRO A 51 8.89 -19.11 40.05
N VAL A 52 8.18 -18.49 39.12
CA VAL A 52 6.87 -18.96 38.65
C VAL A 52 7.03 -20.20 37.77
N ILE A 53 8.01 -20.21 36.86
CA ILE A 53 8.35 -21.38 36.04
C ILE A 53 8.64 -22.60 36.91
N LYS A 54 9.39 -22.41 38.01
CA LYS A 54 9.68 -23.47 38.98
C LYS A 54 8.42 -24.03 39.65
N CYS A 55 7.47 -23.17 40.01
CA CYS A 55 6.18 -23.60 40.56
C CYS A 55 5.36 -24.41 39.56
N VAL A 56 5.32 -23.96 38.30
CA VAL A 56 4.64 -24.69 37.21
C VAL A 56 5.31 -26.04 36.96
N HIS A 57 6.65 -26.08 36.90
CA HIS A 57 7.40 -27.33 36.74
C HIS A 57 7.09 -28.35 37.85
N ALA A 58 7.01 -27.90 39.12
CA ALA A 58 6.64 -28.78 40.22
C ALA A 58 5.21 -29.33 40.10
N ALA A 59 4.30 -28.57 39.46
CA ALA A 59 2.91 -28.98 39.26
C ALA A 59 2.71 -29.90 38.04
N VAL A 60 3.53 -29.74 36.99
CA VAL A 60 3.48 -30.45 35.71
C VAL A 60 4.92 -30.77 35.20
N PRO A 61 5.66 -31.71 35.84
CA PRO A 61 7.09 -31.90 35.63
C PRO A 61 7.48 -32.36 34.21
N ASP A 62 6.57 -33.04 33.52
CA ASP A 62 6.80 -33.56 32.17
C ASP A 62 6.44 -32.55 31.08
N ALA A 63 5.84 -31.40 31.44
CA ALA A 63 5.43 -30.39 30.48
C ALA A 63 6.65 -29.76 29.78
N PHE A 64 6.59 -29.68 28.45
CA PHE A 64 7.55 -28.90 27.70
C PHE A 64 7.18 -27.41 27.81
N MET A 65 7.93 -26.69 28.64
CA MET A 65 7.76 -25.24 28.79
C MET A 65 8.66 -24.52 27.80
N ASP A 66 8.03 -23.86 26.83
CA ASP A 66 8.67 -22.95 25.90
C ASP A 66 8.70 -21.55 26.50
N CYS A 67 9.88 -21.10 26.93
CA CYS A 67 10.05 -19.84 27.63
C CYS A 67 10.39 -18.73 26.63
N HIS A 68 9.42 -17.86 26.36
CA HIS A 68 9.56 -16.72 25.47
C HIS A 68 10.04 -15.50 26.24
N MET A 69 11.27 -15.10 25.95
CA MET A 69 12.07 -14.18 26.76
C MET A 69 12.04 -12.79 26.15
N MET A 70 10.98 -12.04 26.44
CA MET A 70 10.83 -10.62 26.13
C MET A 70 11.56 -9.76 27.16
N VAL A 71 12.88 -9.94 27.23
CA VAL A 71 13.78 -9.32 28.21
C VAL A 71 14.96 -8.65 27.52
N SER A 72 15.47 -7.59 28.13
CA SER A 72 16.48 -6.70 27.53
C SER A 72 17.89 -7.29 27.52
N GLU A 73 18.19 -8.23 28.41
CA GLU A 73 19.49 -8.88 28.57
C GLU A 73 19.30 -10.41 28.70
N PRO A 74 18.98 -11.13 27.61
CA PRO A 74 18.60 -12.55 27.66
C PRO A 74 19.70 -13.44 28.26
N GLU A 75 20.97 -13.14 28.04
CA GLU A 75 22.11 -13.94 28.52
C GLU A 75 22.12 -14.11 30.04
N LYS A 76 21.59 -13.13 30.78
CA LYS A 76 21.56 -13.16 32.24
C LYS A 76 20.67 -14.26 32.80
N TRP A 77 19.60 -14.60 32.10
CA TRP A 77 18.51 -15.40 32.65
C TRP A 77 18.55 -16.88 32.24
N ILE A 78 19.43 -17.26 31.31
CA ILE A 78 19.53 -18.63 30.77
C ILE A 78 19.67 -19.66 31.90
N GLY A 79 20.62 -19.45 32.81
CA GLY A 79 20.88 -20.37 33.91
C GLY A 79 19.73 -20.48 34.91
N ASP A 80 18.99 -19.40 35.14
CA ASP A 80 17.86 -19.37 36.07
C ASP A 80 16.64 -20.08 35.48
N ILE A 81 16.35 -19.86 34.20
CA ILE A 81 15.27 -20.54 33.48
C ILE A 81 15.54 -22.04 33.36
N ALA A 82 16.78 -22.44 33.04
CA ALA A 82 17.18 -23.84 32.99
C ALA A 82 16.95 -24.54 34.34
N LYS A 83 17.42 -23.93 35.45
CA LYS A 83 17.22 -24.46 36.81
C LYS A 83 15.76 -24.48 37.24
N ALA A 84 14.93 -23.59 36.70
CA ALA A 84 13.50 -23.54 36.97
C ALA A 84 12.70 -24.63 36.22
N GLY A 85 13.32 -25.34 35.28
CA GLY A 85 12.68 -26.41 34.51
C GLY A 85 12.23 -26.01 33.11
N GLY A 86 12.62 -24.82 32.62
CA GLY A 86 12.41 -24.43 31.22
C GLY A 86 13.03 -25.44 30.27
N ARG A 87 12.35 -25.75 29.16
CA ARG A 87 12.80 -26.75 28.17
C ARG A 87 13.24 -26.12 26.85
N SER A 88 12.66 -24.98 26.50
CA SER A 88 13.09 -24.10 25.40
C SER A 88 13.29 -22.69 25.93
N TYR A 89 14.28 -21.99 25.39
CA TYR A 89 14.55 -20.58 25.69
C TYR A 89 14.56 -19.80 24.37
N THR A 90 13.51 -19.01 24.17
CA THR A 90 13.25 -18.24 22.96
C THR A 90 13.60 -16.78 23.20
N PHE A 91 14.79 -16.35 22.76
CA PHE A 91 15.26 -14.97 22.95
C PHE A 91 14.95 -14.09 21.75
N HIS A 92 14.72 -12.81 21.97
CA HIS A 92 14.56 -11.85 20.87
C HIS A 92 15.89 -11.55 20.18
N TYR A 93 15.92 -11.64 18.85
CA TYR A 93 17.06 -11.20 18.05
C TYR A 93 17.46 -9.75 18.38
N GLU A 94 16.47 -8.89 18.65
CA GLU A 94 16.68 -7.47 18.94
C GLU A 94 17.28 -7.19 20.32
N ALA A 95 17.29 -8.18 21.21
CA ALA A 95 17.74 -8.02 22.60
C ALA A 95 19.23 -8.36 22.80
N THR A 96 19.92 -8.86 21.76
CA THR A 96 21.35 -9.21 21.85
C THR A 96 22.11 -8.75 20.61
N ARG A 97 23.44 -8.65 20.74
CA ARG A 97 24.36 -8.40 19.63
C ARG A 97 25.08 -9.67 19.17
N ASP A 98 24.92 -10.78 19.89
CA ASP A 98 25.58 -12.06 19.62
C ASP A 98 24.57 -13.22 19.70
N PRO A 99 23.61 -13.30 18.76
CA PRO A 99 22.55 -14.31 18.78
C PRO A 99 23.10 -15.75 18.78
N ILE A 100 24.20 -16.00 18.07
CA ILE A 100 24.84 -17.33 18.01
C ILE A 100 25.46 -17.69 19.37
N GLY A 101 26.15 -16.75 20.03
CA GLY A 101 26.69 -16.95 21.37
C GLY A 101 25.60 -17.20 22.42
N VAL A 102 24.45 -16.51 22.32
CA VAL A 102 23.28 -16.77 23.17
C VAL A 102 22.74 -18.17 22.94
N ALA A 103 22.50 -18.57 21.68
CA ALA A 103 21.99 -19.89 21.34
C ALA A 103 22.91 -21.01 21.87
N LYS A 104 24.22 -20.86 21.71
CA LYS A 104 25.21 -21.81 22.26
C LYS A 104 25.12 -21.93 23.78
N LYS A 105 25.02 -20.81 24.51
CA LYS A 105 24.88 -20.83 25.98
C LYS A 105 23.59 -21.51 26.42
N ILE A 106 22.51 -21.36 25.66
CA ILE A 106 21.23 -22.03 25.91
C ILE A 106 21.40 -23.56 25.78
N HIS A 107 22.06 -24.01 24.72
CA HIS A 107 22.37 -25.44 24.53
C HIS A 107 23.30 -25.99 25.61
N GLU A 108 24.33 -25.25 26.00
CA GLU A 108 25.24 -25.60 27.11
C GLU A 108 24.49 -25.73 28.45
N ALA A 109 23.39 -24.98 28.62
CA ALA A 109 22.49 -25.09 29.77
C ALA A 109 21.47 -26.23 29.67
N GLY A 110 21.48 -27.01 28.58
CA GLY A 110 20.62 -28.19 28.38
C GLY A 110 19.19 -27.90 27.91
N MET A 111 18.93 -26.70 27.37
CA MET A 111 17.63 -26.32 26.80
C MET A 111 17.71 -26.26 25.27
N ARG A 112 16.56 -26.32 24.59
CA ARG A 112 16.46 -25.95 23.16
C ARG A 112 16.60 -24.43 23.01
N ALA A 113 17.33 -23.99 21.99
CA ALA A 113 17.54 -22.58 21.70
C ALA A 113 16.60 -22.12 20.59
N ALA A 114 15.96 -20.98 20.76
CA ALA A 114 15.10 -20.39 19.75
C ALA A 114 15.30 -18.89 19.66
N VAL A 115 15.06 -18.33 18.48
CA VAL A 115 15.19 -16.89 18.22
C VAL A 115 13.85 -16.32 17.76
N ALA A 116 13.39 -15.26 18.43
CA ALA A 116 12.19 -14.52 18.10
C ALA A 116 12.52 -13.29 17.25
N LEU A 117 11.62 -12.99 16.31
CA LEU A 117 11.63 -11.79 15.48
C LEU A 117 10.38 -10.97 15.75
N ASN A 118 10.56 -9.69 16.10
CA ASN A 118 9.45 -8.73 16.14
C ASN A 118 8.79 -8.57 14.76
N PRO A 119 7.56 -8.05 14.68
CA PRO A 119 6.88 -7.84 13.41
C PRO A 119 7.72 -7.05 12.40
N GLY A 120 8.44 -6.01 12.86
CA GLY A 120 9.28 -5.15 12.02
C GLY A 120 10.69 -5.68 11.69
N THR A 121 11.10 -6.83 12.23
CA THR A 121 12.41 -7.42 11.97
C THR A 121 12.30 -8.44 10.84
N PRO A 122 13.02 -8.27 9.71
CA PRO A 122 12.81 -9.09 8.52
C PRO A 122 13.42 -10.48 8.68
N ALA A 123 12.90 -11.46 7.94
CA ALA A 123 13.44 -12.83 7.93
C ALA A 123 14.92 -12.89 7.50
N SER A 124 15.37 -11.91 6.71
CA SER A 124 16.76 -11.81 6.25
C SER A 124 17.78 -11.62 7.37
N GLU A 125 17.36 -11.13 8.55
CA GLU A 125 18.26 -11.06 9.72
C GLU A 125 18.63 -12.44 10.24
N ILE A 126 17.81 -13.46 9.96
CA ILE A 126 18.18 -14.85 10.20
C ILE A 126 19.09 -15.31 9.07
N THR A 127 20.38 -15.18 9.31
CA THR A 127 21.42 -15.76 8.45
C THR A 127 21.45 -17.28 8.60
N ASP A 128 22.11 -17.96 7.66
CA ASP A 128 22.21 -19.41 7.68
C ASP A 128 23.00 -19.90 8.92
N GLU A 129 23.95 -19.10 9.41
CA GLU A 129 24.70 -19.39 10.65
C GLU A 129 23.80 -19.30 11.89
N ILE A 130 22.92 -18.30 11.95
CA ILE A 130 21.95 -18.18 13.05
C ILE A 130 20.96 -19.35 12.99
N ALA A 131 20.41 -19.65 11.81
CA ALA A 131 19.47 -20.76 11.64
C ALA A 131 20.08 -22.11 12.00
N ALA A 132 21.38 -22.31 11.74
CA ALA A 132 22.10 -23.52 12.13
C ALA A 132 22.39 -23.60 13.65
N ALA A 133 22.40 -22.46 14.34
CA ALA A 133 22.66 -22.40 15.78
C ALA A 133 21.41 -22.54 16.66
N VAL A 134 20.20 -22.43 16.08
CA VAL A 134 18.92 -22.51 16.82
C VAL A 134 18.11 -23.73 16.41
N ASP A 135 17.20 -24.14 17.29
CA ASP A 135 16.27 -25.25 17.08
C ASP A 135 14.89 -24.81 16.57
N MET A 136 14.56 -23.53 16.72
CA MET A 136 13.28 -22.94 16.34
C MET A 136 13.40 -21.44 16.08
N ILE A 137 12.59 -20.92 15.15
CA ILE A 137 12.43 -19.48 14.92
C ILE A 137 10.99 -19.09 15.24
N LEU A 138 10.82 -18.11 16.12
CA LEU A 138 9.53 -17.52 16.45
C LEU A 138 9.31 -16.24 15.64
N VAL A 139 8.18 -16.16 14.93
CA VAL A 139 7.72 -14.94 14.26
C VAL A 139 6.57 -14.35 15.04
N MET A 140 6.78 -13.16 15.59
CA MET A 140 5.72 -12.39 16.25
C MET A 140 4.71 -11.86 15.22
N SER A 141 3.43 -12.22 15.39
CA SER A 141 2.27 -11.69 14.66
C SER A 141 1.47 -10.66 15.45
N VAL A 142 2.04 -10.14 16.55
CA VAL A 142 1.65 -8.90 17.25
C VAL A 142 2.92 -8.21 17.76
N TRP A 143 2.85 -6.96 18.20
CA TRP A 143 3.99 -6.38 18.94
C TRP A 143 4.04 -7.01 20.34
N PRO A 144 5.19 -7.52 20.80
CA PRO A 144 5.29 -8.18 22.09
C PRO A 144 4.95 -7.21 23.24
N GLY A 145 4.47 -7.77 24.36
CA GLY A 145 4.19 -7.03 25.59
C GLY A 145 2.75 -7.09 26.09
N ALA A 146 1.78 -7.50 25.27
CA ALA A 146 0.39 -7.66 25.69
C ALA A 146 -0.35 -8.76 24.92
N GLY A 147 -1.15 -9.55 25.64
CA GLY A 147 -2.09 -10.51 25.03
C GLY A 147 -3.32 -9.83 24.43
N GLY A 148 -4.06 -10.56 23.57
CA GLY A 148 -5.36 -10.11 23.02
C GLY A 148 -5.27 -9.07 21.90
N GLN A 149 -4.08 -8.76 21.41
CA GLN A 149 -3.88 -7.89 20.26
C GLN A 149 -4.35 -8.53 18.95
N LYS A 150 -4.68 -7.69 17.95
CA LYS A 150 -5.10 -8.16 16.63
C LYS A 150 -3.91 -8.75 15.86
N PHE A 151 -4.13 -9.91 15.25
CA PHE A 151 -3.18 -10.61 14.39
C PHE A 151 -2.72 -9.72 13.22
N ILE A 152 -1.41 -9.58 13.07
CA ILE A 152 -0.72 -8.87 11.98
C ILE A 152 -0.44 -9.86 10.86
N LYS A 153 -1.38 -10.00 9.92
CA LYS A 153 -1.28 -10.97 8.82
C LYS A 153 -0.10 -10.70 7.89
N GLU A 154 0.38 -9.46 7.85
CA GLU A 154 1.47 -8.97 7.02
C GLU A 154 2.82 -9.64 7.37
N VAL A 155 2.93 -10.32 8.52
CA VAL A 155 4.15 -11.06 8.88
C VAL A 155 4.16 -12.48 8.30
N MET A 156 3.07 -12.98 7.73
CA MET A 156 3.02 -14.35 7.16
C MET A 156 4.00 -14.61 6.01
N PRO A 157 4.30 -13.64 5.10
CA PRO A 157 5.39 -13.81 4.14
C PRO A 157 6.75 -14.09 4.79
N LYS A 158 7.00 -13.56 5.99
CA LYS A 158 8.21 -13.85 6.78
C LYS A 158 8.27 -15.33 7.16
N VAL A 159 7.14 -15.89 7.59
CA VAL A 159 7.00 -17.32 7.92
C VAL A 159 7.24 -18.18 6.67
N ALA A 160 6.64 -17.80 5.53
CA ALA A 160 6.82 -18.50 4.26
C ALA A 160 8.26 -18.49 3.77
N GLU A 161 8.94 -17.33 3.85
CA GLU A 161 10.36 -17.21 3.51
C GLU A 161 11.22 -18.11 4.39
N LEU A 162 11.04 -18.06 5.71
CA LEU A 162 11.79 -18.88 6.66
C LEU A 162 11.55 -20.37 6.44
N ARG A 163 10.30 -20.79 6.18
CA ARG A 163 9.98 -22.19 5.83
C ARG A 163 10.60 -22.62 4.51
N ALA A 164 10.69 -21.73 3.53
CA ALA A 164 11.33 -22.02 2.25
C ALA A 164 12.84 -22.21 2.42
N ARG A 165 13.50 -21.31 3.15
CA ARG A 165 14.95 -21.33 3.42
C ARG A 165 15.37 -22.47 4.36
N TYR A 166 14.54 -22.78 5.36
CA TYR A 166 14.84 -23.75 6.40
C TYR A 166 13.71 -24.81 6.52
N PRO A 167 13.63 -25.77 5.59
CA PRO A 167 12.52 -26.74 5.49
C PRO A 167 12.31 -27.65 6.71
N ASP A 168 13.35 -27.86 7.51
CA ASP A 168 13.37 -28.81 8.62
C ASP A 168 13.50 -28.15 10.00
N LEU A 169 13.56 -26.82 10.05
CA LEU A 169 13.57 -26.06 11.29
C LEU A 169 12.13 -25.87 11.83
N ASP A 170 11.94 -25.87 13.14
CA ASP A 170 10.65 -25.48 13.73
C ASP A 170 10.42 -23.98 13.48
N VAL A 171 9.25 -23.61 12.96
CA VAL A 171 8.83 -22.21 12.77
C VAL A 171 7.56 -21.99 13.57
N GLU A 172 7.67 -21.11 14.54
CA GLU A 172 6.62 -20.73 15.48
C GLU A 172 5.98 -19.39 15.09
N VAL A 173 4.68 -19.25 15.39
CA VAL A 173 3.96 -17.98 15.29
C VAL A 173 3.25 -17.69 16.61
N ASP A 174 3.47 -16.49 17.15
CA ASP A 174 2.84 -15.99 18.37
C ASP A 174 2.18 -14.62 18.18
N GLY A 175 0.94 -14.51 18.65
CA GLY A 175 0.17 -13.26 18.70
C GLY A 175 -1.09 -13.30 17.86
N GLY A 176 -2.26 -13.33 18.50
CA GLY A 176 -3.56 -13.25 17.80
C GLY A 176 -3.93 -14.49 16.97
N VAL A 177 -3.28 -15.64 17.21
CA VAL A 177 -3.61 -16.89 16.53
C VAL A 177 -4.82 -17.56 17.17
N GLY A 178 -5.75 -18.02 16.32
CA GLY A 178 -6.98 -18.71 16.72
C GLY A 178 -7.72 -19.27 15.52
N LEU A 179 -8.98 -19.67 15.70
CA LEU A 179 -9.80 -20.32 14.67
C LEU A 179 -9.91 -19.53 13.36
N GLY A 180 -9.93 -18.19 13.43
CA GLY A 180 -10.04 -17.33 12.25
C GLY A 180 -8.71 -17.01 11.54
N THR A 181 -7.57 -17.26 12.19
CA THR A 181 -6.24 -16.82 11.71
C THR A 181 -5.27 -17.98 11.46
N ILE A 182 -5.56 -19.17 12.00
CA ILE A 182 -4.71 -20.36 11.89
C ILE A 182 -4.40 -20.76 10.46
N ASP A 183 -5.38 -20.65 9.55
CA ASP A 183 -5.19 -21.00 8.15
C ASP A 183 -4.07 -20.18 7.49
N SER A 184 -3.89 -18.92 7.89
CA SER A 184 -2.82 -18.08 7.35
C SER A 184 -1.45 -18.56 7.84
N CYS A 185 -1.35 -18.92 9.12
CA CYS A 185 -0.11 -19.44 9.73
C CYS A 185 0.26 -20.80 9.14
N ALA A 186 -0.72 -21.70 9.06
CA ALA A 186 -0.58 -23.05 8.53
C ALA A 186 -0.14 -23.04 7.05
N LYS A 187 -0.78 -22.22 6.21
CA LYS A 187 -0.44 -22.08 4.80
C LYS A 187 0.95 -21.48 4.59
N ALA A 188 1.34 -20.50 5.40
CA ALA A 188 2.69 -19.95 5.37
C ALA A 188 3.77 -20.96 5.84
N GLY A 189 3.37 -22.08 6.45
CA GLY A 189 4.27 -23.16 6.83
C GLY A 189 4.76 -23.11 8.27
N ALA A 190 4.09 -22.35 9.13
CA ALA A 190 4.26 -22.48 10.58
C ALA A 190 3.86 -23.89 11.03
N ASN A 191 4.62 -24.45 11.97
CA ASN A 191 4.34 -25.75 12.54
C ASN A 191 4.29 -25.75 14.07
N VAL A 192 4.72 -24.68 14.72
CA VAL A 192 4.48 -24.45 16.15
C VAL A 192 3.53 -23.26 16.28
N ILE A 193 2.44 -23.42 17.02
CA ILE A 193 1.35 -22.45 17.06
C ILE A 193 1.09 -22.03 18.50
N VAL A 194 1.31 -20.75 18.78
CA VAL A 194 1.02 -20.15 20.07
C VAL A 194 -0.35 -19.48 20.02
N ALA A 195 -1.26 -19.91 20.90
CA ALA A 195 -2.62 -19.38 20.98
C ALA A 195 -3.02 -19.17 22.45
N GLY A 196 -3.21 -17.90 22.83
CA GLY A 196 -3.64 -17.53 24.18
C GLY A 196 -5.16 -17.49 24.31
N THR A 197 -5.75 -16.31 24.13
CA THR A 197 -7.18 -16.03 24.39
C THR A 197 -8.14 -16.94 23.62
N ALA A 198 -7.77 -17.35 22.41
CA ALA A 198 -8.59 -18.25 21.59
C ALA A 198 -8.77 -19.65 22.21
N VAL A 199 -7.79 -20.13 22.98
CA VAL A 199 -7.84 -21.43 23.66
C VAL A 199 -8.38 -21.26 25.08
N PHE A 200 -7.78 -20.37 25.87
CA PHE A 200 -8.12 -20.18 27.27
C PHE A 200 -9.53 -19.63 27.50
N GLY A 201 -10.01 -18.79 26.59
CA GLY A 201 -11.36 -18.20 26.63
C GLY A 201 -12.46 -19.09 26.04
N HIS A 202 -12.12 -20.24 25.45
CA HIS A 202 -13.10 -21.15 24.87
C HIS A 202 -13.62 -22.15 25.93
N PRO A 203 -14.92 -22.47 25.96
CA PRO A 203 -15.46 -23.46 26.91
C PRO A 203 -14.91 -24.87 26.67
N ASP A 204 -14.55 -25.21 25.44
CA ASP A 204 -13.90 -26.46 25.07
C ASP A 204 -12.51 -26.20 24.44
N PRO A 205 -11.43 -26.09 25.25
CA PRO A 205 -10.08 -25.88 24.73
C PRO A 205 -9.56 -27.07 23.90
N LYS A 206 -10.06 -28.29 24.16
CA LYS A 206 -9.64 -29.51 23.46
C LYS A 206 -10.07 -29.46 22.00
N GLU A 207 -11.30 -28.99 21.74
CA GLU A 207 -11.80 -28.77 20.38
C GLU A 207 -10.93 -27.75 19.63
N VAL A 208 -10.61 -26.62 20.26
CA VAL A 208 -9.80 -25.56 19.62
C VAL A 208 -8.40 -26.07 19.31
N ILE A 209 -7.73 -26.73 20.27
CA ILE A 209 -6.39 -27.29 20.05
C ILE A 209 -6.40 -28.31 18.90
N ALA A 210 -7.39 -29.20 18.86
CA ALA A 210 -7.54 -30.18 17.79
C ALA A 210 -7.76 -29.51 16.42
N HIS A 211 -8.56 -28.45 16.36
CA HIS A 211 -8.79 -27.67 15.14
C HIS A 211 -7.50 -27.02 14.64
N LEU A 212 -6.77 -26.34 15.54
CA LEU A 212 -5.52 -25.67 15.19
C LEU A 212 -4.49 -26.66 14.64
N ARG A 213 -4.35 -27.82 15.30
CA ARG A 213 -3.47 -28.90 14.88
C ARG A 213 -3.83 -29.40 13.49
N LYS A 214 -5.10 -29.73 13.28
CA LYS A 214 -5.60 -30.27 12.01
C LYS A 214 -5.36 -29.30 10.85
N ALA A 215 -5.62 -28.00 11.03
CA ALA A 215 -5.38 -26.99 10.01
C ALA A 215 -3.92 -26.97 9.54
N CYS A 216 -2.98 -27.06 10.48
CA CYS A 216 -1.55 -27.17 10.20
C CYS A 216 -1.17 -28.49 9.53
N GLU A 217 -1.69 -29.63 9.99
CA GLU A 217 -1.41 -30.95 9.40
C GLU A 217 -1.91 -31.03 7.95
N ASP A 218 -3.13 -30.56 7.68
CA ASP A 218 -3.71 -30.50 6.34
C ASP A 218 -2.90 -29.58 5.42
N ALA A 219 -2.41 -28.44 5.93
CA ALA A 219 -1.52 -27.56 5.17
C ALA A 219 -0.18 -28.23 4.88
N GLN A 220 0.41 -28.95 5.83
CA GLN A 220 1.68 -29.65 5.62
C GLN A 220 1.59 -30.73 4.55
N VAL A 221 0.48 -31.49 4.50
CA VAL A 221 0.23 -32.48 3.44
C VAL A 221 0.24 -31.80 2.07
N ARG A 222 -0.53 -30.72 1.92
CA ARG A 222 -0.59 -29.95 0.66
C ARG A 222 0.78 -29.41 0.23
N ILE A 223 1.56 -28.86 1.16
CA ILE A 223 2.91 -28.34 0.88
C ILE A 223 3.85 -29.47 0.43
N ARG A 224 3.79 -30.65 1.06
CA ARG A 224 4.61 -31.81 0.66
C ARG A 224 4.24 -32.30 -0.74
N GLU A 225 2.95 -32.39 -1.05
CA GLU A 225 2.46 -32.79 -2.37
C GLU A 225 2.88 -31.80 -3.45
N GLN A 226 2.73 -30.50 -3.21
CA GLN A 226 3.20 -29.45 -4.12
C GLN A 226 4.70 -29.55 -4.39
N ARG A 227 5.52 -29.70 -3.34
CA ARG A 227 6.98 -29.88 -3.49
C ARG A 227 7.34 -31.15 -4.26
N ALA A 228 6.63 -32.26 -4.03
CA ALA A 228 6.86 -33.50 -4.74
C ALA A 228 6.51 -33.40 -6.24
N ARG A 229 5.48 -32.63 -6.60
CA ARG A 229 5.10 -32.36 -8.00
C ARG A 229 6.13 -31.45 -8.70
N ILE A 230 6.58 -30.39 -8.03
CA ILE A 230 7.65 -29.51 -8.51
C ILE A 230 8.94 -30.32 -8.75
N ALA A 231 9.32 -31.21 -7.83
CA ALA A 231 10.49 -32.07 -7.98
C ALA A 231 10.41 -33.05 -9.17
N LYS A 232 9.20 -33.38 -9.63
CA LYS A 232 8.95 -34.20 -10.82
C LYS A 232 8.91 -33.39 -12.13
N GLY A 233 9.15 -32.08 -12.07
CA GLY A 233 9.14 -31.20 -13.23
C GLY A 233 7.74 -30.84 -13.74
N GLU A 234 6.69 -31.10 -12.95
CA GLU A 234 5.33 -30.65 -13.29
C GLU A 234 5.23 -29.14 -13.11
N GLN A 235 4.63 -28.44 -14.08
CA GLN A 235 4.18 -27.07 -13.87
C GLN A 235 3.06 -27.07 -12.84
N VAL A 236 3.42 -26.80 -11.59
CA VAL A 236 2.45 -26.46 -10.55
C VAL A 236 2.15 -24.98 -10.73
N GLU A 237 0.93 -24.64 -11.14
CA GLU A 237 0.41 -23.29 -10.95
C GLU A 237 0.50 -22.99 -9.45
N LEU A 238 1.51 -22.21 -9.05
CA LEU A 238 1.61 -21.66 -7.71
C LEU A 238 0.34 -20.84 -7.51
N GLY A 239 -0.62 -21.41 -6.78
CA GLY A 239 -1.86 -20.74 -6.47
C GLY A 239 -1.54 -19.41 -5.80
N ASN A 240 -1.89 -18.32 -6.48
CA ASN A 240 -1.79 -16.91 -6.07
C ASN A 240 -1.53 -16.74 -4.57
N GLU A 241 -0.26 -16.60 -4.18
CA GLU A 241 0.09 -16.13 -2.85
C GLU A 241 -0.24 -14.63 -2.76
N PRO A 242 -0.88 -14.18 -1.65
CA PRO A 242 -1.15 -12.76 -1.44
C PRO A 242 0.14 -12.07 -1.01
N GLU A 243 0.95 -11.64 -1.98
CA GLU A 243 1.99 -10.63 -1.73
C GLU A 243 1.33 -9.37 -1.18
N THR A 244 1.82 -8.92 -0.02
CA THR A 244 1.42 -7.73 0.74
C THR A 244 0.86 -6.59 -0.13
N HIS A 245 -0.43 -6.32 0.08
CA HIS A 245 -1.22 -5.35 -0.67
C HIS A 245 -0.81 -3.95 -0.34
N TYR A 246 -0.11 -3.36 -1.29
CA TYR A 246 0.51 -2.08 -1.13
C TYR A 246 0.54 -1.50 -2.55
N TRP A 247 -0.50 -0.70 -2.84
CA TRP A 247 -0.78 -0.04 -4.13
C TRP A 247 -1.25 -0.98 -5.25
N SER A 248 -2.09 -1.94 -4.90
CA SER A 248 -2.94 -2.65 -5.84
C SER A 248 -4.05 -1.74 -6.38
N LEU A 249 -4.46 -1.94 -7.63
CA LEU A 249 -5.79 -1.50 -8.01
C LEU A 249 -6.80 -2.09 -6.99
N GLN A 250 -7.64 -1.27 -6.37
CA GLN A 250 -8.59 -1.75 -5.37
C GLN A 250 -9.56 -2.73 -6.00
N THR A 251 -9.90 -3.81 -5.30
CA THR A 251 -10.92 -4.72 -5.81
C THR A 251 -12.24 -3.98 -5.99
N PRO A 252 -12.87 -4.07 -7.17
CA PRO A 252 -14.15 -3.42 -7.42
C PRO A 252 -15.19 -3.86 -6.37
N PRO A 253 -15.99 -2.93 -5.81
CA PRO A 253 -16.99 -3.26 -4.78
C PRO A 253 -18.02 -4.30 -5.23
N SER A 254 -18.36 -4.31 -6.52
CA SER A 254 -19.21 -5.32 -7.16
C SER A 254 -18.66 -6.75 -6.99
N THR A 255 -17.34 -6.90 -7.05
CA THR A 255 -16.65 -8.18 -6.80
C THR A 255 -16.36 -8.45 -5.33
N ALA A 256 -16.34 -7.44 -4.47
CA ALA A 256 -16.22 -7.64 -3.02
C ALA A 256 -17.45 -8.40 -2.46
N ALA A 257 -18.66 -8.09 -2.94
CA ALA A 257 -19.88 -8.82 -2.58
C ALA A 257 -19.86 -10.27 -3.10
N LEU A 258 -19.42 -10.48 -4.34
CA LEU A 258 -19.27 -11.81 -4.94
C LEU A 258 -18.22 -12.66 -4.19
N ARG A 259 -17.08 -12.07 -3.83
CA ARG A 259 -16.04 -12.69 -2.98
C ARG A 259 -16.57 -13.10 -1.61
N LYS A 260 -17.34 -12.21 -0.97
CA LYS A 260 -18.01 -12.50 0.31
C LYS A 260 -18.95 -13.71 0.19
N SER A 261 -19.72 -13.79 -0.90
CA SER A 261 -20.61 -14.94 -1.15
C SER A 261 -19.86 -16.25 -1.42
N GLN A 262 -18.61 -16.18 -1.88
CA GLN A 262 -17.73 -17.32 -2.17
C GLN A 262 -16.74 -17.63 -1.04
N GLY A 263 -16.85 -16.97 0.12
CA GLY A 263 -15.99 -17.21 1.29
C GLY A 263 -14.53 -16.76 1.11
N LEU A 264 -14.25 -15.85 0.17
CA LEU A 264 -12.92 -15.30 -0.07
C LEU A 264 -12.59 -14.17 0.93
N PRO A 265 -11.34 -14.05 1.40
CA PRO A 265 -10.95 -13.05 2.38
C PRO A 265 -11.13 -11.61 1.84
N LYS A 266 -11.48 -10.69 2.74
CA LYS A 266 -11.62 -9.26 2.45
C LYS A 266 -10.23 -8.63 2.24
N GLU A 267 -10.09 -7.72 1.28
CA GLU A 267 -8.89 -6.89 1.14
C GLU A 267 -8.91 -5.79 2.22
N ASP A 268 -7.74 -5.53 2.84
CA ASP A 268 -7.56 -4.48 3.83
C ASP A 268 -7.30 -3.14 3.11
N ASP A 269 -8.32 -2.28 3.07
CA ASP A 269 -8.28 -0.94 2.49
C ASP A 269 -7.64 0.03 3.49
N GLU A 270 -6.29 0.12 3.53
CA GLU A 270 -5.60 0.99 4.50
C GLU A 270 -5.02 2.31 3.94
N ASP A 271 -5.20 2.63 2.66
CA ASP A 271 -4.78 3.93 2.12
C ASP A 271 -5.89 4.56 1.26
N GLU A 272 -6.97 5.03 1.89
CA GLU A 272 -7.86 6.02 1.28
C GLU A 272 -7.11 7.35 1.15
N TRP A 273 -6.55 7.61 -0.03
CA TRP A 273 -6.49 8.99 -0.49
C TRP A 273 -7.89 9.33 -0.98
N GLY A 274 -8.54 10.27 -0.31
CA GLY A 274 -9.86 10.77 -0.70
C GLY A 274 -9.80 11.44 -2.07
N ALA A 275 -9.85 10.63 -3.14
CA ALA A 275 -10.17 11.10 -4.47
C ALA A 275 -11.68 11.35 -4.49
N GLU A 276 -12.08 12.60 -4.76
CA GLU A 276 -13.48 12.89 -4.99
C GLU A 276 -13.87 12.27 -6.34
N SER A 277 -14.93 11.47 -6.35
CA SER A 277 -15.51 10.96 -7.59
C SER A 277 -16.28 12.06 -8.28
N VAL A 278 -15.87 12.42 -9.49
CA VAL A 278 -16.58 13.34 -10.36
C VAL A 278 -17.77 12.59 -10.95
N SER A 279 -18.97 13.07 -10.66
CA SER A 279 -20.21 12.53 -11.20
C SER A 279 -20.59 13.14 -12.55
N ALA A 280 -21.56 12.54 -13.26
CA ALA A 280 -22.09 13.11 -14.49
C ALA A 280 -22.62 14.55 -14.31
N ASP A 281 -23.21 14.84 -13.15
CA ASP A 281 -23.73 16.17 -12.79
C ASP A 281 -22.61 17.19 -12.52
N ASP A 282 -21.39 16.74 -12.21
CA ASP A 282 -20.22 17.59 -12.05
C ASP A 282 -19.43 17.73 -13.36
N ALA A 283 -19.43 16.68 -14.19
CA ALA A 283 -18.63 16.60 -15.41
C ALA A 283 -19.01 17.64 -16.47
N TRP A 284 -20.31 17.94 -16.65
CA TRP A 284 -20.74 18.96 -17.60
C TRP A 284 -20.33 20.39 -17.17
N LEU A 285 -20.01 20.58 -15.89
CA LEU A 285 -19.60 21.86 -15.33
C LEU A 285 -18.15 22.21 -15.70
N PHE A 286 -17.32 21.24 -16.11
CA PHE A 286 -15.91 21.47 -16.47
C PHE A 286 -15.73 22.49 -17.60
N PRO A 287 -16.38 22.35 -18.77
CA PRO A 287 -16.37 23.38 -19.81
C PRO A 287 -16.83 24.75 -19.32
N VAL A 288 -17.81 24.80 -18.42
CA VAL A 288 -18.42 26.05 -17.91
C VAL A 288 -17.48 26.76 -16.94
N ILE A 289 -16.95 26.04 -15.95
CA ILE A 289 -15.94 26.56 -15.01
C ILE A 289 -14.69 26.97 -15.79
N GLY A 290 -14.21 26.12 -16.71
CA GLY A 290 -13.08 26.43 -17.58
C GLY A 290 -13.31 27.74 -18.33
N SER A 291 -14.51 27.94 -18.88
CA SER A 291 -14.90 29.16 -19.59
C SER A 291 -14.92 30.38 -18.68
N ALA A 292 -15.49 30.26 -17.49
CA ALA A 292 -15.56 31.33 -16.50
C ALA A 292 -14.17 31.73 -16.00
N VAL A 293 -13.30 30.76 -15.72
CA VAL A 293 -11.91 30.97 -15.29
C VAL A 293 -11.09 31.60 -16.42
N LEU A 294 -11.18 31.07 -17.64
CA LEU A 294 -10.45 31.60 -18.79
C LEU A 294 -10.87 33.04 -19.11
N PHE A 295 -12.18 33.30 -19.16
CA PHE A 295 -12.71 34.63 -19.42
C PHE A 295 -12.39 35.59 -18.26
N GLY A 296 -12.50 35.15 -17.01
CA GLY A 296 -12.11 35.93 -15.84
C GLY A 296 -10.62 36.31 -15.90
N LEU A 297 -9.75 35.37 -16.24
CA LEU A 297 -8.32 35.62 -16.40
C LEU A 297 -8.03 36.59 -17.57
N PHE A 298 -8.79 36.50 -18.66
CA PHE A 298 -8.72 37.46 -19.75
C PHE A 298 -9.10 38.87 -19.31
N LEU A 299 -10.19 39.02 -18.54
CA LEU A 299 -10.57 40.31 -17.98
C LEU A 299 -9.48 40.85 -17.03
N LEU A 300 -8.91 40.00 -16.19
CA LEU A 300 -7.81 40.38 -15.30
C LEU A 300 -6.61 40.90 -16.11
N PHE A 301 -6.14 40.17 -17.13
CA PHE A 301 -5.03 40.63 -17.98
C PHE A 301 -5.36 41.89 -18.78
N LYS A 302 -6.64 42.13 -19.06
CA LYS A 302 -7.08 43.33 -19.77
C LYS A 302 -7.08 44.58 -18.89
N TYR A 303 -7.43 44.44 -17.61
CA TYR A 303 -7.68 45.58 -16.70
C TYR A 303 -6.64 45.75 -15.59
N ILE A 304 -5.83 44.73 -15.31
CA ILE A 304 -4.79 44.74 -14.27
C ILE A 304 -3.42 44.52 -14.92
N ASN A 305 -2.38 45.12 -14.34
CA ASN A 305 -1.01 44.92 -14.82
C ASN A 305 -0.63 43.43 -14.75
N LYS A 306 -0.21 42.89 -15.90
CA LYS A 306 0.22 41.50 -16.09
C LYS A 306 1.30 41.03 -15.10
N GLU A 307 2.16 41.93 -14.61
CA GLU A 307 3.23 41.60 -13.67
C GLU A 307 2.66 41.14 -12.32
N TYR A 308 1.65 41.85 -11.78
CA TYR A 308 1.01 41.46 -10.52
C TYR A 308 0.23 40.16 -10.68
N ILE A 309 -0.42 39.97 -11.83
CA ILE A 309 -1.16 38.73 -12.12
C ILE A 309 -0.19 37.55 -12.21
N ASN A 310 0.91 37.69 -12.95
CA ASN A 310 1.92 36.65 -13.08
C ASN A 310 2.68 36.42 -11.76
N LEU A 311 2.85 37.44 -10.91
CA LEU A 311 3.40 37.27 -9.57
C LEU A 311 2.47 36.44 -8.68
N LEU A 312 1.18 36.77 -8.66
CA LEU A 312 0.17 36.06 -7.89
C LEU A 312 0.04 34.60 -8.34
N LEU A 313 -0.11 34.37 -9.64
CA LEU A 313 -0.23 33.04 -10.22
C LEU A 313 1.08 32.28 -10.07
N GLY A 314 2.23 32.95 -10.22
CA GLY A 314 3.55 32.39 -9.96
C GLY A 314 3.71 31.91 -8.52
N ALA A 315 3.25 32.67 -7.53
CA ALA A 315 3.26 32.27 -6.12
C ALA A 315 2.34 31.07 -5.88
N TYR A 316 1.13 31.08 -6.45
CA TYR A 316 0.21 29.95 -6.37
C TYR A 316 0.81 28.66 -6.95
N PHE A 317 1.34 28.71 -8.17
CA PHE A 317 1.95 27.55 -8.82
C PHE A 317 3.30 27.14 -8.20
N ALA A 318 4.01 28.05 -7.54
CA ALA A 318 5.18 27.70 -6.74
C ALA A 318 4.78 26.86 -5.52
N LEU A 319 3.72 27.24 -4.80
CA LEU A 319 3.19 26.49 -3.68
C LEU A 319 2.62 25.13 -4.13
N ALA A 320 1.71 25.14 -5.10
CA ALA A 320 1.10 23.93 -5.65
C ALA A 320 2.14 23.00 -6.28
N GLY A 321 3.13 23.56 -6.99
CA GLY A 321 4.24 22.84 -7.59
C GLY A 321 5.17 22.20 -6.55
N THR A 322 5.47 22.92 -5.47
CA THR A 322 6.28 22.37 -4.35
C THR A 322 5.57 21.20 -3.67
N ALA A 323 4.28 21.37 -3.34
CA ALA A 323 3.48 20.28 -2.77
C ALA A 323 3.44 19.08 -3.72
N SER A 324 3.22 19.35 -5.01
CA SER A 324 3.14 18.31 -6.03
C SER A 324 4.43 17.53 -6.23
N LEU A 325 5.55 18.25 -6.31
CA LEU A 325 6.88 17.66 -6.40
C LEU A 325 7.23 16.86 -5.15
N THR A 326 6.81 17.32 -3.97
CA THR A 326 7.05 16.60 -2.71
C THR A 326 6.30 15.26 -2.72
N MET A 327 5.05 15.24 -3.18
CA MET A 327 4.26 14.00 -3.31
C MET A 327 4.89 13.03 -4.31
N VAL A 328 5.31 13.53 -5.48
CA VAL A 328 5.97 12.68 -6.49
C VAL A 328 7.35 12.21 -6.01
N ALA A 329 8.16 13.07 -5.38
CA ALA A 329 9.48 12.72 -4.88
C ALA A 329 9.41 11.70 -3.74
N THR A 330 8.42 11.82 -2.86
CA THR A 330 8.15 10.81 -1.83
C THR A 330 7.70 9.49 -2.44
N PHE A 331 6.85 9.52 -3.48
CA PHE A 331 6.45 8.32 -4.22
C PHE A 331 7.62 7.64 -4.95
N VAL A 332 8.48 8.41 -5.62
CA VAL A 332 9.65 7.90 -6.34
C VAL A 332 10.69 7.37 -5.35
N GLY A 333 10.99 8.13 -4.28
CA GLY A 333 11.90 7.70 -3.23
C GLY A 333 11.44 6.38 -2.59
N ARG A 334 10.14 6.24 -2.33
CA ARG A 334 9.54 4.99 -1.86
C ARG A 334 9.75 3.84 -2.84
N SER A 335 9.60 4.12 -4.13
CA SER A 335 9.75 3.13 -5.19
C SER A 335 11.19 2.68 -5.39
N LEU A 336 12.16 3.57 -5.19
CA LEU A 336 13.58 3.28 -5.34
C LEU A 336 14.18 2.59 -4.12
N ILE A 337 13.81 3.02 -2.91
CA ILE A 337 14.36 2.51 -1.64
C ILE A 337 13.68 1.19 -1.25
N GLY A 338 12.51 0.90 -1.80
CA GLY A 338 11.68 -0.24 -1.41
C GLY A 338 10.81 0.09 -0.20
N VAL A 339 9.62 -0.52 -0.15
CA VAL A 339 8.57 -0.19 0.84
C VAL A 339 9.04 -0.44 2.28
N GLU A 340 9.83 -1.48 2.50
CA GLU A 340 10.30 -1.89 3.83
C GLU A 340 11.32 -0.89 4.41
N ALA A 341 12.33 -0.49 3.62
CA ALA A 341 13.28 0.54 4.04
C ALA A 341 12.62 1.94 4.10
N TRP A 342 11.68 2.24 3.21
CA TRP A 342 10.88 3.48 3.28
C TRP A 342 10.10 3.59 4.60
N ARG A 343 9.50 2.48 5.06
CA ARG A 343 8.75 2.40 6.32
C ARG A 343 9.64 2.60 7.55
N ARG A 344 10.88 2.08 7.53
CA ARG A 344 11.88 2.33 8.59
C ARG A 344 12.24 3.80 8.71
N ILE A 345 12.39 4.51 7.60
CA ILE A 345 12.81 5.92 7.58
C ILE A 345 11.62 6.87 7.87
N THR A 346 10.38 6.47 7.52
CA THR A 346 9.16 7.27 7.76
C THR A 346 8.48 7.03 9.11
N LYS A 347 9.00 6.14 9.96
CA LYS A 347 8.52 5.91 11.34
C LYS A 347 8.52 7.17 12.21
N SER A 348 9.45 8.08 11.94
CA SER A 348 9.58 9.34 12.68
C SER A 348 8.67 10.39 12.02
N ARG A 349 7.62 10.81 12.73
CA ARG A 349 6.66 11.84 12.29
C ARG A 349 6.64 13.00 13.26
N ILE A 350 6.58 14.22 12.74
CA ILE A 350 6.29 15.42 13.51
C ILE A 350 4.79 15.69 13.35
N ARG A 351 4.05 15.71 14.46
CA ARG A 351 2.63 16.11 14.46
C ARG A 351 2.51 17.55 14.88
N PHE A 352 1.81 18.33 14.06
CA PHE A 352 1.36 19.68 14.40
C PHE A 352 -0.14 19.63 14.61
N ALA A 353 -0.57 19.75 15.86
CA ALA A 353 -1.98 19.83 16.24
C ALA A 353 -2.29 21.23 16.77
N ILE A 354 -3.19 21.95 16.10
CA ILE A 354 -3.77 23.18 16.62
C ILE A 354 -5.15 22.83 17.18
N GLU A 355 -5.28 22.87 18.50
CA GLU A 355 -6.54 22.60 19.21
C GLU A 355 -7.40 23.86 19.24
N ARG A 356 -8.71 23.75 18.94
CA ARG A 356 -9.67 24.83 19.15
C ARG A 356 -10.54 24.50 20.36
N TYR A 357 -10.75 25.49 21.23
CA TYR A 357 -11.66 25.36 22.37
C TYR A 357 -13.09 25.55 21.89
N GLU A 358 -13.91 24.52 21.99
CA GLU A 358 -15.34 24.60 21.72
C GLU A 358 -16.06 24.86 23.05
N VAL A 359 -16.66 26.05 23.20
CA VAL A 359 -17.31 26.47 24.45
C VAL A 359 -18.50 25.55 24.73
N GLY A 360 -18.41 24.74 25.79
CA GLY A 360 -19.47 23.83 26.25
C GLY A 360 -19.17 22.33 26.11
N SER A 361 -18.06 21.94 25.49
CA SER A 361 -17.59 20.55 25.40
C SER A 361 -16.34 20.32 26.27
N LYS A 362 -16.29 19.21 27.04
CA LYS A 362 -15.09 18.79 27.79
C LYS A 362 -14.02 18.14 26.90
N GLU A 363 -14.29 17.95 25.60
CA GLU A 363 -13.38 17.28 24.67
C GLU A 363 -12.69 18.27 23.71
N ARG A 364 -11.38 18.11 23.58
CA ARG A 364 -10.53 18.84 22.63
C ARG A 364 -10.67 18.19 21.26
N LYS A 365 -11.17 18.93 20.27
CA LYS A 365 -11.13 18.51 18.87
C LYS A 365 -9.98 19.24 18.15
N PRO A 366 -9.11 18.53 17.42
CA PRO A 366 -8.07 19.18 16.61
C PRO A 366 -8.74 19.94 15.45
N PHE A 367 -8.38 21.22 15.27
CA PHE A 367 -8.83 22.03 14.12
C PHE A 367 -7.96 21.78 12.89
N VAL A 368 -6.67 21.54 13.11
CA VAL A 368 -5.69 21.14 12.10
C VAL A 368 -4.78 20.09 12.75
N ASP A 369 -4.75 18.87 12.18
CA ASP A 369 -3.82 17.79 12.56
C ASP A 369 -2.99 17.41 11.33
N ILE A 370 -1.71 17.83 11.32
CA ILE A 370 -0.79 17.56 10.21
C ILE A 370 0.36 16.70 10.74
N ALA A 371 0.50 15.49 10.19
CA ALA A 371 1.60 14.58 10.47
C ALA A 371 2.58 14.54 9.29
N LEU A 372 3.77 15.14 9.43
CA LEU A 372 4.82 15.14 8.41
C LEU A 372 5.95 14.17 8.79
N SER A 373 6.32 13.28 7.87
CA SER A 373 7.51 12.43 8.04
C SER A 373 8.78 13.21 7.74
N TYR A 374 9.91 12.84 8.35
CA TYR A 374 11.21 13.47 8.05
C TYR A 374 11.60 13.32 6.57
N VAL A 375 11.16 12.24 5.92
CA VAL A 375 11.37 12.01 4.49
C VAL A 375 10.56 12.99 3.65
N ALA A 376 9.31 13.26 4.03
CA ALA A 376 8.49 14.28 3.37
C ALA A 376 9.08 15.69 3.55
N LEU A 377 9.65 15.98 4.72
CA LEU A 377 10.42 17.20 4.99
C LEU A 377 11.69 17.31 4.13
N GLY A 378 12.45 16.23 3.98
CA GLY A 378 13.62 16.21 3.09
C GLY A 378 13.24 16.41 1.62
N ALA A 379 12.18 15.72 1.18
CA ALA A 379 11.65 15.85 -0.19
C ALA A 379 11.09 17.26 -0.46
N SER A 380 10.50 17.91 0.55
CA SER A 380 9.98 19.27 0.40
C SER A 380 11.09 20.30 0.24
N VAL A 381 12.22 20.16 0.95
CA VAL A 381 13.40 21.03 0.75
C VAL A 381 13.92 20.92 -0.69
N GLY A 382 14.06 19.69 -1.22
CA GLY A 382 14.45 19.49 -2.61
C GLY A 382 13.45 20.07 -3.61
N SER A 383 12.15 19.93 -3.31
CA SER A 383 11.08 20.49 -4.14
C SER A 383 11.09 22.02 -4.17
N VAL A 384 11.30 22.66 -3.01
CA VAL A 384 11.47 24.12 -2.91
C VAL A 384 12.68 24.58 -3.72
N ALA A 385 13.80 23.85 -3.68
CA ALA A 385 14.99 24.20 -4.46
C ALA A 385 14.72 24.15 -5.97
N ILE A 386 14.01 23.13 -6.47
CA ILE A 386 13.62 23.01 -7.88
C ILE A 386 12.71 24.16 -8.30
N VAL A 387 11.69 24.49 -7.49
CA VAL A 387 10.76 25.58 -7.77
C VAL A 387 11.47 26.94 -7.73
N ALA A 388 12.35 27.17 -6.75
CA ALA A 388 13.15 28.39 -6.65
C ALA A 388 14.09 28.54 -7.86
N ALA A 389 14.74 27.45 -8.27
CA ALA A 389 15.56 27.43 -9.48
C ALA A 389 14.74 27.75 -10.73
N TYR A 390 13.51 27.23 -10.85
CA TYR A 390 12.59 27.60 -11.92
C TYR A 390 12.23 29.09 -11.89
N LEU A 391 11.85 29.63 -10.72
CA LEU A 391 11.47 31.04 -10.60
C LEU A 391 12.60 31.99 -10.99
N TYR A 392 13.86 31.60 -10.71
CA TYR A 392 15.06 32.35 -11.06
C TYR A 392 15.48 32.17 -12.53
N THR A 393 15.58 30.93 -13.02
CA THR A 393 16.13 30.62 -14.35
C THR A 393 15.09 30.66 -15.47
N ARG A 394 13.81 30.47 -15.13
CA ARG A 394 12.69 30.25 -16.07
C ARG A 394 12.97 29.13 -17.08
N HIS A 395 13.80 28.15 -16.70
CA HIS A 395 14.21 27.08 -17.60
C HIS A 395 13.04 26.12 -17.89
N TRP A 396 12.80 25.85 -19.17
CA TRP A 396 11.67 25.06 -19.64
C TRP A 396 11.67 23.61 -19.12
N VAL A 397 12.84 23.00 -18.89
CA VAL A 397 12.93 21.66 -18.28
C VAL A 397 12.39 21.66 -16.85
N LEU A 398 12.73 22.67 -16.05
CA LEU A 398 12.22 22.78 -14.68
C LEU A 398 10.71 23.03 -14.68
N SER A 399 10.23 23.86 -15.62
CA SER A 399 8.80 24.05 -15.88
C SER A 399 8.09 22.72 -16.17
N ASN A 400 8.68 21.86 -17.01
CA ASN A 400 8.12 20.55 -17.34
C ASN A 400 8.09 19.59 -16.15
N ILE A 401 9.15 19.56 -15.32
CA ILE A 401 9.17 18.72 -14.11
C ILE A 401 8.01 19.12 -13.18
N ILE A 402 7.81 20.43 -12.97
CA ILE A 402 6.70 20.95 -12.17
C ILE A 402 5.35 20.61 -12.81
N ALA A 403 5.19 20.84 -14.12
CA ALA A 403 3.95 20.57 -14.84
C ALA A 403 3.57 19.08 -14.84
N ILE A 404 4.54 18.17 -14.99
CA ILE A 404 4.33 16.72 -14.90
C ILE A 404 3.90 16.35 -13.48
N ALA A 405 4.54 16.89 -12.45
CA ALA A 405 4.16 16.62 -11.07
C ALA A 405 2.73 17.11 -10.76
N LEU A 406 2.37 18.32 -11.21
CA LEU A 406 1.02 18.85 -11.10
C LEU A 406 0.01 17.97 -11.85
N SER A 407 0.35 17.51 -13.05
CA SER A 407 -0.53 16.66 -13.87
C SER A 407 -0.76 15.30 -13.22
N LEU A 408 0.28 14.66 -12.68
CA LEU A 408 0.17 13.37 -12.00
C LEU A 408 -0.74 13.48 -10.78
N ASN A 409 -0.55 14.51 -9.95
CA ASN A 409 -1.40 14.69 -8.76
C ASN A 409 -2.84 15.05 -9.14
N ALA A 410 -3.06 15.85 -10.18
CA ALA A 410 -4.39 16.14 -10.66
C ALA A 410 -5.13 14.87 -11.14
N ILE A 411 -4.44 13.97 -11.85
CA ILE A 411 -5.00 12.67 -12.27
C ILE A 411 -5.33 11.79 -11.04
N THR A 412 -4.52 11.83 -9.97
CA THR A 412 -4.82 11.07 -8.75
C THR A 412 -5.97 11.65 -7.93
N LEU A 413 -6.20 12.95 -8.00
CA LEU A 413 -7.29 13.63 -7.30
C LEU A 413 -8.62 13.51 -8.04
N MET A 414 -8.58 13.46 -9.37
CA MET A 414 -9.75 13.34 -10.22
C MET A 414 -10.04 11.89 -10.57
N SER A 415 -11.08 11.31 -9.96
CA SER A 415 -11.59 10.01 -10.35
C SER A 415 -12.93 10.18 -11.07
N LEU A 416 -13.10 9.55 -12.23
CA LEU A 416 -14.39 9.49 -12.91
C LEU A 416 -15.20 8.31 -12.36
N ASP A 417 -16.50 8.47 -12.18
CA ASP A 417 -17.40 7.43 -11.68
C ASP A 417 -17.92 6.49 -12.79
N SER A 418 -17.96 6.92 -14.05
CA SER A 418 -18.53 6.14 -15.16
C SER A 418 -18.01 6.60 -16.52
N PHE A 419 -18.16 5.75 -17.55
CA PHE A 419 -17.83 6.14 -18.92
C PHE A 419 -18.78 7.20 -19.46
N VAL A 420 -20.03 7.24 -19.01
CA VAL A 420 -21.00 8.28 -19.38
C VAL A 420 -20.46 9.65 -18.97
N THR A 421 -20.03 9.77 -17.71
CA THR A 421 -19.38 10.96 -17.17
C THR A 421 -18.13 11.33 -17.98
N GLY A 422 -17.28 10.34 -18.29
CA GLY A 422 -16.09 10.53 -19.11
C GLY A 422 -16.40 11.05 -20.52
N PHE A 423 -17.41 10.52 -21.19
CA PHE A 423 -17.85 10.97 -22.53
C PHE A 423 -18.46 12.37 -22.49
N ILE A 424 -19.26 12.68 -21.47
CA ILE A 424 -19.83 14.03 -21.28
C ILE A 424 -18.71 15.05 -21.07
N MET A 425 -17.76 14.72 -20.19
CA MET A 425 -16.61 15.57 -19.89
C MET A 425 -15.74 15.82 -21.14
N LEU A 426 -15.30 14.76 -21.82
CA LEU A 426 -14.44 14.88 -23.01
C LEU A 426 -15.18 15.51 -24.19
N GLY A 427 -16.46 15.21 -24.38
CA GLY A 427 -17.30 15.82 -25.41
C GLY A 427 -17.54 17.31 -25.15
N GLY A 428 -17.82 17.69 -23.91
CA GLY A 428 -17.95 19.09 -23.51
C GLY A 428 -16.65 19.87 -23.70
N LEU A 429 -15.52 19.27 -23.34
CA LEU A 429 -14.20 19.90 -23.51
C LEU A 429 -13.75 19.99 -24.97
N PHE A 430 -14.17 19.04 -25.82
CA PHE A 430 -13.99 19.14 -27.26
C PHE A 430 -14.68 20.39 -27.83
N VAL A 431 -15.92 20.65 -27.42
CA VAL A 431 -16.66 21.86 -27.85
C VAL A 431 -16.03 23.13 -27.27
N TYR A 432 -15.63 23.09 -25.99
CA TYR A 432 -14.93 24.17 -25.31
C TYR A 432 -13.68 24.61 -26.08
N ASP A 433 -12.82 23.67 -26.46
CA ASP A 433 -11.58 23.93 -27.18
C ASP A 433 -11.85 24.57 -28.54
N ILE A 434 -12.82 24.06 -29.29
CA ILE A 434 -13.22 24.63 -30.59
C ILE A 434 -13.67 26.08 -30.40
N PHE A 435 -14.55 26.33 -29.43
CA PHE A 435 -15.10 27.66 -29.18
C PHE A 435 -14.02 28.66 -28.75
N TRP A 436 -13.17 28.32 -27.79
CA TRP A 436 -12.19 29.26 -27.25
C TRP A 436 -10.95 29.44 -28.11
N VAL A 437 -10.58 28.44 -28.93
CA VAL A 437 -9.46 28.56 -29.88
C VAL A 437 -9.88 29.24 -31.18
N PHE A 438 -11.00 28.83 -31.78
CA PHE A 438 -11.41 29.32 -33.11
C PHE A 438 -12.50 30.39 -33.05
N GLY A 439 -13.37 30.35 -32.05
CA GLY A 439 -14.52 31.26 -31.95
C GLY A 439 -14.20 32.62 -31.32
N THR A 440 -13.11 32.74 -30.54
CA THR A 440 -12.78 33.99 -29.84
C THR A 440 -11.27 34.26 -29.75
N PRO A 441 -10.82 35.51 -29.60
CA PRO A 441 -9.40 35.83 -29.37
C PRO A 441 -8.93 35.63 -27.92
N VAL A 442 -9.83 35.20 -27.02
CA VAL A 442 -9.60 35.20 -25.57
C VAL A 442 -8.50 34.22 -25.17
N MET A 443 -8.53 32.98 -25.68
CA MET A 443 -7.55 31.96 -25.33
C MET A 443 -6.14 32.35 -25.77
N VAL A 444 -5.99 32.85 -26.99
CA VAL A 444 -4.70 33.30 -27.53
C VAL A 444 -4.15 34.49 -26.73
N SER A 445 -5.02 35.41 -26.32
CA SER A 445 -4.63 36.56 -25.49
C SER A 445 -4.13 36.12 -24.10
N VAL A 446 -4.84 35.21 -23.44
CA VAL A 446 -4.43 34.67 -22.14
C VAL A 446 -3.12 33.90 -22.28
N ALA A 447 -3.00 33.01 -23.27
CA ALA A 447 -1.82 32.17 -23.48
C ALA A 447 -0.53 32.98 -23.73
N LYS A 448 -0.62 34.16 -24.35
CA LYS A 448 0.52 35.06 -24.59
C LYS A 448 0.95 35.85 -23.34
N ASN A 449 0.01 36.17 -22.46
CA ASN A 449 0.27 37.00 -21.28
C ASN A 449 0.57 36.18 -20.01
N PHE A 450 0.16 34.91 -20.00
CA PHE A 450 0.30 34.01 -18.87
C PHE A 450 1.67 33.31 -18.85
N ASP A 451 2.43 33.52 -17.77
CA ASP A 451 3.77 32.93 -17.59
C ASP A 451 3.88 32.13 -16.27
N ALA A 452 3.38 30.89 -16.29
CA ALA A 452 3.50 29.95 -15.17
C ALA A 452 3.69 28.49 -15.65
N PRO A 453 4.12 27.57 -14.75
CA PRO A 453 4.49 26.19 -15.10
C PRO A 453 3.27 25.26 -15.22
N ILE A 454 2.27 25.67 -15.99
CA ILE A 454 1.04 24.89 -16.27
C ILE A 454 1.01 24.27 -17.66
N LYS A 455 2.16 24.30 -18.32
CA LYS A 455 2.33 23.91 -19.71
C LYS A 455 3.55 23.02 -19.84
N ILE A 456 3.41 21.96 -20.61
CA ILE A 456 4.55 21.20 -21.10
C ILE A 456 5.06 21.90 -22.35
N LEU A 457 6.36 22.22 -22.32
CA LEU A 457 7.07 22.90 -23.38
C LEU A 457 8.03 21.91 -24.05
N TRP A 458 8.04 21.90 -25.39
CA TRP A 458 8.98 21.08 -26.15
C TRP A 458 9.48 21.83 -27.40
N PRO A 459 10.76 21.69 -27.80
CA PRO A 459 11.27 22.34 -29.02
C PRO A 459 10.57 21.83 -30.30
N ARG A 460 9.90 22.72 -31.04
CA ARG A 460 9.30 22.44 -32.37
C ARG A 460 10.36 22.03 -33.39
N ASN A 461 11.56 22.59 -33.26
CA ASN A 461 12.73 22.32 -34.08
C ASN A 461 13.60 21.20 -33.49
N TRP A 462 13.03 20.25 -32.76
CA TRP A 462 13.83 19.16 -32.18
C TRP A 462 14.53 18.32 -33.25
N ILE A 463 13.92 18.16 -34.44
CA ILE A 463 14.55 17.48 -35.59
C ILE A 463 15.77 18.29 -36.03
N ASP A 464 15.61 19.59 -36.25
CA ASP A 464 16.71 20.48 -36.65
C ASP A 464 17.82 20.52 -35.60
N MET A 465 17.47 20.51 -34.31
CA MET A 465 18.41 20.43 -33.19
C MET A 465 19.16 19.09 -33.18
N VAL A 466 18.47 17.96 -33.34
CA VAL A 466 19.11 16.63 -33.39
C VAL A 466 20.01 16.52 -34.62
N THR A 467 19.59 17.05 -35.76
CA THR A 467 20.44 17.10 -36.97
C THR A 467 21.61 18.06 -36.80
N ALA A 468 21.45 19.20 -36.14
CA ALA A 468 22.55 20.14 -35.86
C ALA A 468 23.57 19.52 -34.90
N ILE A 469 23.11 18.82 -33.86
CA ILE A 469 23.95 18.06 -32.93
C ILE A 469 24.69 16.94 -33.67
N ALA A 470 23.99 16.18 -34.52
CA ALA A 470 24.60 15.11 -35.32
C ALA A 470 25.59 15.63 -36.38
N SER A 471 25.41 16.87 -36.83
CA SER A 471 26.24 17.52 -37.86
C SER A 471 27.33 18.45 -37.29
N GLY A 472 27.39 18.61 -35.96
CA GLY A 472 28.36 19.50 -35.29
C GLY A 472 28.16 21.00 -35.56
N VAL A 473 26.95 21.42 -35.92
CA VAL A 473 26.59 22.82 -36.21
C VAL A 473 25.95 23.46 -34.98
N ASP A 474 26.05 24.79 -34.86
CA ASP A 474 25.40 25.57 -33.81
C ASP A 474 23.91 25.23 -33.68
N ILE A 475 23.49 24.98 -32.44
CA ILE A 475 22.13 24.54 -32.12
C ILE A 475 21.18 25.75 -32.27
N PRO A 476 20.19 25.70 -33.18
CA PRO A 476 19.26 26.81 -33.36
C PRO A 476 18.38 27.04 -32.12
N GLU A 477 17.98 28.29 -31.88
CA GLU A 477 17.10 28.64 -30.75
C GLU A 477 15.81 27.81 -30.74
N ALA A 478 15.43 27.30 -29.56
CA ALA A 478 14.30 26.41 -29.41
C ALA A 478 12.97 27.16 -29.57
N LYS A 479 12.25 26.90 -30.66
CA LYS A 479 10.86 27.37 -30.83
C LYS A 479 9.94 26.45 -30.05
N LEU A 480 9.46 26.83 -28.86
CA LEU A 480 8.71 25.89 -28.01
C LEU A 480 7.25 25.69 -28.46
N ALA A 481 6.84 24.44 -28.64
CA ALA A 481 5.44 24.01 -28.67
C ALA A 481 4.91 23.92 -27.23
N LEU A 482 3.59 24.07 -27.10
CA LEU A 482 2.89 24.16 -25.83
C LEU A 482 1.79 23.10 -25.81
N LEU A 483 1.77 22.30 -24.73
CA LEU A 483 0.66 21.41 -24.40
C LEU A 483 0.11 21.83 -23.03
N GLY A 484 -1.21 22.05 -22.94
CA GLY A 484 -1.86 22.46 -21.71
C GLY A 484 -1.98 21.28 -20.73
N LEU A 485 -1.97 21.58 -19.44
CA LEU A 485 -2.17 20.56 -18.40
C LEU A 485 -3.56 19.87 -18.51
N GLY A 486 -4.60 20.60 -18.94
CA GLY A 486 -5.92 20.04 -19.21
C GLY A 486 -5.93 18.97 -20.31
N ASP A 487 -5.05 19.12 -21.31
CA ASP A 487 -4.90 18.16 -22.42
C ASP A 487 -4.29 16.83 -21.95
N ILE A 488 -3.70 16.80 -20.75
CA ILE A 488 -3.06 15.63 -20.15
C ILE A 488 -3.96 15.04 -19.08
N VAL A 489 -4.45 15.88 -18.16
CA VAL A 489 -5.23 15.45 -17.00
C VAL A 489 -6.57 14.87 -17.42
N MET A 490 -7.29 15.54 -18.33
CA MET A 490 -8.66 15.14 -18.69
C MET A 490 -8.67 13.81 -19.46
N PRO A 491 -7.85 13.62 -20.52
CA PRO A 491 -7.73 12.30 -21.15
C PRO A 491 -7.06 11.26 -20.23
N GLY A 492 -6.12 11.67 -19.37
CA GLY A 492 -5.46 10.80 -18.40
C GLY A 492 -6.43 10.18 -17.39
N ALA A 493 -7.36 10.96 -16.86
CA ALA A 493 -8.44 10.47 -15.99
C ALA A 493 -9.36 9.47 -16.71
N PHE A 494 -9.66 9.70 -18.00
CA PHE A 494 -10.42 8.77 -18.83
C PHE A 494 -9.66 7.47 -19.12
N VAL A 495 -8.34 7.54 -19.37
CA VAL A 495 -7.49 6.35 -19.51
C VAL A 495 -7.43 5.55 -18.20
N ALA A 496 -7.34 6.23 -17.05
CA ALA A 496 -7.37 5.58 -15.75
C ALA A 496 -8.72 4.89 -15.48
N LEU A 497 -9.83 5.49 -15.91
CA LEU A 497 -11.16 4.85 -15.90
C LEU A 497 -11.19 3.57 -16.74
N ALA A 498 -10.60 3.59 -17.94
CA ALA A 498 -10.50 2.40 -18.79
C ALA A 498 -9.74 1.24 -18.13
N LEU A 499 -8.67 1.55 -17.38
CA LEU A 499 -7.94 0.55 -16.60
C LEU A 499 -8.78 -0.05 -15.46
N ARG A 500 -9.54 0.78 -14.75
CA ARG A 500 -10.45 0.34 -13.67
C ARG A 500 -11.58 -0.53 -14.22
N TYR A 501 -12.07 -0.24 -15.41
CA TYR A 501 -13.07 -1.10 -16.07
C TYR A 501 -12.52 -2.45 -16.54
N ASP A 502 -11.34 -2.47 -17.17
CA ASP A 502 -10.64 -3.73 -17.52
C ASP A 502 -10.43 -4.61 -16.28
N GLN A 503 -10.08 -3.98 -15.17
CA GLN A 503 -9.92 -4.64 -13.89
C GLN A 503 -11.24 -5.18 -13.35
N PHE A 504 -12.33 -4.42 -13.44
CA PHE A 504 -13.66 -4.89 -13.08
C PHE A 504 -14.04 -6.16 -13.85
N ILE A 505 -13.89 -6.15 -15.18
CA ILE A 505 -14.17 -7.33 -16.01
C ILE A 505 -13.30 -8.53 -15.60
N ALA A 506 -12.02 -8.31 -15.35
CA ALA A 506 -11.09 -9.37 -14.95
C ALA A 506 -11.45 -9.96 -13.57
N SER A 507 -11.84 -9.10 -12.62
CA SER A 507 -12.25 -9.47 -11.27
C SER A 507 -13.57 -10.25 -11.28
N GLU A 508 -14.53 -9.83 -12.11
CA GLU A 508 -15.83 -10.50 -12.23
C GLU A 508 -15.67 -11.89 -12.87
N ALA A 509 -14.84 -12.00 -13.91
CA ALA A 509 -14.57 -13.27 -14.57
C ALA A 509 -13.82 -14.27 -13.66
N LYS A 510 -12.96 -13.79 -12.76
CA LYS A 510 -12.19 -14.61 -11.81
C LYS A 510 -12.12 -13.92 -10.44
N PRO A 511 -13.09 -14.16 -9.54
CA PRO A 511 -13.18 -13.47 -8.25
C PRO A 511 -11.99 -13.68 -7.32
N GLY A 512 -11.21 -14.76 -7.51
CA GLY A 512 -9.98 -15.03 -6.75
C GLY A 512 -8.72 -14.34 -7.27
N ILE A 513 -8.80 -13.51 -8.31
CA ILE A 513 -7.66 -12.70 -8.78
C ILE A 513 -7.46 -11.51 -7.84
N TYR A 514 -6.26 -11.42 -7.28
CA TYR A 514 -5.80 -10.24 -6.56
C TYR A 514 -5.05 -9.34 -7.53
N PHE A 515 -5.32 -8.04 -7.47
CA PHE A 515 -4.53 -7.06 -8.17
C PHE A 515 -3.42 -6.66 -7.22
N THR A 516 -2.16 -6.62 -7.64
CA THR A 516 -1.05 -6.07 -6.84
C THR A 516 -0.20 -5.15 -7.71
N ARG A 517 0.67 -4.34 -7.09
CA ARG A 517 1.60 -3.47 -7.83
C ARG A 517 2.46 -4.28 -8.83
N PHE A 518 2.80 -5.53 -8.47
CA PHE A 518 3.65 -6.45 -9.22
C PHE A 518 2.85 -7.48 -10.04
N TYR A 519 1.61 -7.80 -9.64
CA TYR A 519 0.70 -8.68 -10.38
C TYR A 519 -0.25 -7.87 -11.28
N ARG A 520 0.19 -7.66 -12.53
CA ARG A 520 -0.54 -6.94 -13.58
C ARG A 520 -1.08 -7.86 -14.69
N ALA A 521 -1.00 -9.17 -14.51
CA ALA A 521 -1.34 -10.17 -15.52
C ALA A 521 -2.86 -10.38 -15.64
N PHE A 522 -3.55 -9.37 -16.16
CA PHE A 522 -4.92 -9.48 -16.65
C PHE A 522 -5.03 -8.78 -18.00
N SER A 523 -6.03 -9.15 -18.79
CA SER A 523 -6.27 -8.56 -20.10
C SER A 523 -6.72 -7.11 -19.95
N LYS A 524 -6.13 -6.18 -20.73
CA LYS A 524 -6.37 -4.74 -20.63
C LYS A 524 -6.78 -4.09 -21.97
N PRO A 525 -7.76 -4.65 -22.68
CA PRO A 525 -8.10 -4.20 -24.03
C PRO A 525 -8.56 -2.74 -24.06
N TYR A 526 -9.36 -2.28 -23.09
CA TYR A 526 -9.86 -0.90 -23.08
C TYR A 526 -8.75 0.11 -22.75
N PHE A 527 -7.94 -0.16 -21.73
CA PHE A 527 -6.79 0.66 -21.35
C PHE A 527 -5.75 0.75 -22.47
N VAL A 528 -5.38 -0.39 -23.06
CA VAL A 528 -4.38 -0.43 -24.14
C VAL A 528 -4.88 0.32 -25.37
N ALA A 529 -6.14 0.12 -25.78
CA ALA A 529 -6.70 0.86 -26.90
C ALA A 529 -6.72 2.37 -26.62
N CYS A 530 -7.14 2.78 -25.42
CA CYS A 530 -7.26 4.19 -25.06
C CYS A 530 -5.91 4.90 -24.91
N ILE A 531 -4.91 4.27 -24.29
CA ILE A 531 -3.56 4.87 -24.16
C ILE A 531 -2.88 4.98 -25.52
N VAL A 532 -3.02 3.97 -26.40
CA VAL A 532 -2.50 4.03 -27.77
C VAL A 532 -3.20 5.13 -28.55
N ALA A 533 -4.52 5.24 -28.45
CA ALA A 533 -5.28 6.30 -29.11
C ALA A 533 -4.89 7.69 -28.63
N TYR A 534 -4.63 7.88 -27.32
CA TYR A 534 -4.11 9.12 -26.76
C TYR A 534 -2.75 9.49 -27.39
N PHE A 535 -1.81 8.54 -27.46
CA PHE A 535 -0.51 8.77 -28.09
C PHE A 535 -0.64 9.08 -29.59
N CYS A 536 -1.46 8.33 -30.32
CA CYS A 536 -1.75 8.61 -31.72
C CYS A 536 -2.36 10.00 -31.90
N GLY A 537 -3.30 10.39 -31.04
CA GLY A 537 -3.90 11.73 -31.02
C GLY A 537 -2.87 12.83 -30.78
N LEU A 538 -1.92 12.64 -29.86
CA LEU A 538 -0.82 13.58 -29.65
C LEU A 538 0.08 13.71 -30.90
N VAL A 539 0.41 12.58 -31.53
CA VAL A 539 1.21 12.57 -32.78
C VAL A 539 0.47 13.32 -33.88
N VAL A 540 -0.84 13.11 -34.04
CA VAL A 540 -1.66 13.83 -35.01
C VAL A 540 -1.68 15.33 -34.69
N THR A 541 -1.92 15.73 -33.43
CA THR A 541 -1.88 17.14 -33.00
C THR A 541 -0.54 17.79 -33.37
N MET A 542 0.58 17.09 -33.14
CA MET A 542 1.91 17.59 -33.48
C MET A 542 2.16 17.65 -34.98
N GLY A 543 1.70 16.65 -35.73
CA GLY A 543 1.79 16.61 -37.18
C GLY A 543 1.01 17.76 -37.83
N VAL A 544 -0.22 18.01 -37.40
CA VAL A 544 -1.05 19.12 -37.88
C VAL A 544 -0.41 20.46 -37.51
N LEU A 545 0.10 20.62 -36.28
CA LEU A 545 0.84 21.81 -35.86
C LEU A 545 2.02 22.11 -36.80
N HIS A 546 2.76 21.07 -37.22
CA HIS A 546 3.91 21.22 -38.12
C HIS A 546 3.50 21.56 -39.56
N VAL A 547 2.43 20.94 -40.07
CA VAL A 547 1.95 21.19 -41.45
C VAL A 547 1.32 22.58 -41.58
N PHE A 548 0.45 22.96 -40.65
CA PHE A 548 -0.32 24.20 -40.76
C PHE A 548 0.34 25.41 -40.10
N GLN A 549 1.42 25.21 -39.32
CA GLN A 549 2.15 26.26 -38.58
C GLN A 549 1.25 27.17 -37.71
N ALA A 550 0.05 26.70 -37.38
CA ALA A 550 -0.94 27.39 -36.55
C ALA A 550 -1.20 26.60 -35.28
N ALA A 551 -1.43 27.29 -34.15
CA ALA A 551 -1.78 26.63 -32.91
C ALA A 551 -3.11 25.88 -33.07
N GLN A 552 -3.15 24.63 -32.62
CA GLN A 552 -4.32 23.75 -32.68
C GLN A 552 -4.71 23.33 -31.25
N PRO A 553 -6.01 23.21 -30.93
CA PRO A 553 -6.44 22.63 -29.67
C PRO A 553 -6.07 21.15 -29.64
N ALA A 554 -5.45 20.68 -28.56
CA ALA A 554 -5.06 19.27 -28.48
C ALA A 554 -6.27 18.36 -28.25
N LEU A 555 -7.27 18.79 -27.46
CA LEU A 555 -8.47 17.98 -27.21
C LEU A 555 -9.32 17.77 -28.47
N LEU A 556 -9.17 18.59 -29.50
CA LEU A 556 -9.77 18.37 -30.81
C LEU A 556 -9.47 16.98 -31.38
N TYR A 557 -8.27 16.47 -31.12
CA TYR A 557 -7.81 15.15 -31.57
C TYR A 557 -7.85 14.12 -30.43
N LEU A 558 -7.46 14.52 -29.22
CA LEU A 558 -7.36 13.60 -28.07
C LEU A 558 -8.73 13.11 -27.59
N SER A 559 -9.73 14.01 -27.50
CA SER A 559 -11.07 13.66 -27.03
C SER A 559 -11.75 12.59 -27.91
N PRO A 560 -11.86 12.76 -29.24
CA PRO A 560 -12.45 11.73 -30.08
C PRO A 560 -11.58 10.47 -30.16
N ALA A 561 -10.25 10.58 -30.17
CA ALA A 561 -9.37 9.42 -30.20
C ALA A 561 -9.60 8.51 -28.97
N CYS A 562 -9.56 9.08 -27.76
CA CYS A 562 -9.81 8.33 -26.53
C CYS A 562 -11.23 7.77 -26.50
N SER A 563 -12.25 8.60 -26.79
CA SER A 563 -13.66 8.18 -26.70
C SER A 563 -14.00 7.07 -27.71
N LEU A 564 -13.63 7.24 -28.98
CA LEU A 564 -13.93 6.27 -30.03
C LEU A 564 -13.17 4.96 -29.85
N SER A 565 -11.95 4.99 -29.29
CA SER A 565 -11.18 3.76 -29.04
C SER A 565 -11.88 2.83 -28.05
N VAL A 566 -12.42 3.37 -26.95
CA VAL A 566 -13.18 2.61 -25.95
C VAL A 566 -14.47 2.07 -26.55
N LEU A 567 -15.21 2.90 -27.31
CA LEU A 567 -16.43 2.47 -27.99
C LEU A 567 -16.17 1.38 -29.03
N ALA A 568 -15.06 1.47 -29.78
CA ALA A 568 -14.67 0.45 -30.74
C ALA A 568 -14.36 -0.90 -30.06
N VAL A 569 -13.62 -0.88 -28.95
CA VAL A 569 -13.38 -2.10 -28.15
C VAL A 569 -14.68 -2.67 -27.62
N ALA A 570 -15.58 -1.83 -27.09
CA ALA A 570 -16.88 -2.26 -26.59
C ALA A 570 -17.74 -2.92 -27.67
N GLN A 571 -17.70 -2.38 -28.89
CA GLN A 571 -18.41 -2.93 -30.03
C GLN A 571 -17.82 -4.27 -30.48
N VAL A 572 -16.49 -4.37 -30.56
CA VAL A 572 -15.78 -5.62 -30.92
C VAL A 572 -16.04 -6.72 -29.89
N GLN A 573 -16.14 -6.37 -28.60
CA GLN A 573 -16.41 -7.33 -27.53
C GLN A 573 -17.90 -7.58 -27.27
N GLY A 574 -18.81 -6.86 -27.93
CA GLY A 574 -20.26 -6.99 -27.73
C GLY A 574 -20.77 -6.49 -26.36
N ARG A 575 -20.00 -5.66 -25.65
CA ARG A 575 -20.27 -5.23 -24.25
C ARG A 575 -20.74 -3.78 -24.12
N GLY A 576 -21.22 -3.16 -25.20
CA GLY A 576 -21.62 -1.75 -25.18
C GLY A 576 -22.68 -1.38 -24.12
N LYS A 577 -23.63 -2.28 -23.82
CA LYS A 577 -24.65 -2.05 -22.78
C LYS A 577 -24.06 -2.12 -21.37
N GLU A 578 -23.16 -3.06 -21.12
CA GLU A 578 -22.45 -3.19 -19.83
C GLU A 578 -21.56 -1.97 -19.58
N LEU A 579 -20.83 -1.51 -20.60
CA LEU A 579 -20.01 -0.31 -20.53
C LEU A 579 -20.83 0.93 -20.11
N TRP A 580 -22.02 1.08 -20.70
CA TRP A 580 -22.90 2.24 -20.45
C TRP A 580 -23.59 2.20 -19.09
N ALA A 581 -23.81 1.01 -18.54
CA ALA A 581 -24.46 0.81 -17.25
C ALA A 581 -23.49 0.75 -16.07
N TRP A 582 -22.18 0.65 -16.33
CA TRP A 582 -21.17 0.46 -15.30
C TRP A 582 -20.84 1.76 -14.56
N THR A 583 -20.78 1.68 -13.23
CA THR A 583 -20.34 2.75 -12.33
C THR A 583 -19.30 2.23 -11.33
N ASP A 584 -18.32 3.06 -11.04
CA ASP A 584 -17.24 2.78 -10.10
C ASP A 584 -17.67 3.20 -8.68
N LYS A 585 -18.01 2.21 -7.85
CA LYS A 585 -18.48 2.43 -6.46
C LYS A 585 -17.34 2.51 -5.44
N SER A 586 -16.07 2.50 -5.86
CA SER A 586 -14.91 2.44 -4.96
C SER A 586 -14.78 3.65 -4.03
N HIS A 587 -15.57 4.72 -4.25
CA HIS A 587 -15.48 5.98 -3.51
C HIS A 587 -16.79 6.42 -2.84
N GLU A 588 -17.83 5.57 -2.80
CA GLU A 588 -19.02 5.87 -1.99
C GLU A 588 -18.67 5.77 -0.51
N SER A 589 -18.79 6.89 0.23
CA SER A 589 -18.73 6.88 1.69
C SER A 589 -19.73 5.84 2.23
N PRO A 590 -19.37 5.03 3.24
CA PRO A 590 -20.29 4.05 3.79
C PRO A 590 -21.59 4.74 4.21
N PRO A 591 -22.77 4.12 4.02
CA PRO A 591 -24.02 4.72 4.41
C PRO A 591 -23.93 5.12 5.89
N LYS A 592 -24.27 6.36 6.20
CA LYS A 592 -24.57 6.72 7.59
C LYS A 592 -25.66 5.78 8.04
N ASP A 593 -25.37 5.03 9.09
CA ASP A 593 -26.28 4.08 9.72
C ASP A 593 -27.40 4.87 10.42
N ASP A 594 -28.27 5.50 9.62
CA ASP A 594 -29.49 6.18 10.05
C ASP A 594 -30.56 5.11 10.34
N ASN A 595 -30.29 4.23 11.31
CA ASN A 595 -31.31 3.45 11.98
C ASN A 595 -30.83 2.91 13.34
N LYS A 596 -30.63 3.84 14.28
CA LYS A 596 -30.98 3.62 15.69
C LYS A 596 -31.94 4.71 16.16
N LYS A 597 -33.21 4.55 15.79
CA LYS A 597 -34.35 5.10 16.52
C LYS A 597 -35.30 3.95 16.84
N SER A 598 -35.76 3.93 18.10
CA SER A 598 -36.82 3.10 18.71
C SER A 598 -36.58 1.58 18.64
N GLU A 599 -36.56 0.80 19.72
CA GLU A 599 -37.32 0.87 21.00
C GLU A 599 -36.48 0.40 22.19
#